data_AF-A0AAW2XKU2-F1
#
_entry.id   AF-A0AAW2XKU2-F1
#
_cell.length_a   1.000
_cell.length_b   1.000
_cell.length_c   1.000
_cell.angle_alpha   90.00
_cell.angle_beta   90.00
_cell.angle_gamma   90.00
#
_symmetry.space_group_name_H-M   'P 1'
#
loop_
_entity.id
_entity.type
_entity.pdbx_description
1 polymer ?
#
loop_
_entity_poly.entity_id
_entity_poly.type
_entity_poly.pdbx_seq_one_letter_code
_entity_poly.pdbx_strand_id
1 'polypeptide(L)'
;MDNLFKDYFEFIFVYIDDILIASKNMKDHIKHLEIFSDACHREGLVLSEKKVTIAVNKIEFLGILIDETGIELQDHIVEKIHNFSDVLKDKKHLQSFLGVVNFAGIFIKDLAKYRKYFRPLLKETESSKWKWEIHTQRVRELKQVCSNLPKLAIPQDEDELVVYTDANDYRWAAVLMKKTTTGEEPCRYTGGLFSEQQAQVWHINEKEFFAVWKAFKKWPLFLLAKEFTLKVDNTNVKAFLKNKLESKIEKARIIRWQAECQYYCYNIVVIKSHENVLADFLTRDGGI
;
A
#
# COMPACT_ATOMS: atom_id res chain seq x y z
N MET A 1 13.74 1.81 22.27
CA MET A 1 14.15 0.42 21.94
C MET A 1 14.86 0.34 20.59
N ASP A 2 14.51 1.15 19.59
CA ASP A 2 15.15 1.12 18.26
C ASP A 2 16.69 1.25 18.28
N ASN A 3 17.26 2.09 19.15
CA ASN A 3 18.71 2.20 19.28
C ASN A 3 19.37 0.94 19.87
N LEU A 4 18.61 0.11 20.59
CA LEU A 4 19.11 -1.07 21.29
C LEU A 4 19.44 -2.21 20.32
N PHE A 5 18.58 -2.38 19.33
CA PHE A 5 18.66 -3.45 18.34
C PHE A 5 19.11 -2.94 16.97
N LYS A 6 19.66 -1.72 16.93
CA LYS A 6 20.06 -1.05 15.69
C LYS A 6 21.04 -1.88 14.86
N ASP A 7 21.95 -2.61 15.51
CA ASP A 7 22.95 -3.44 14.85
C ASP A 7 22.39 -4.81 14.39
N TYR A 8 21.14 -5.12 14.74
CA TYR A 8 20.46 -6.39 14.45
C TYR A 8 19.21 -6.21 13.59
N PHE A 9 19.13 -5.07 12.87
CA PHE A 9 17.97 -4.70 12.04
C PHE A 9 17.65 -5.70 10.91
N GLU A 10 18.60 -6.58 10.58
CA GLU A 10 18.43 -7.64 9.57
C GLU A 10 17.42 -8.72 10.00
N PHE A 11 17.24 -8.92 11.32
CA PHE A 11 16.36 -9.97 11.85
C PHE A 11 15.52 -9.57 13.06
N ILE A 12 15.78 -8.41 13.69
CA ILE A 12 14.99 -7.85 14.79
C ILE A 12 14.26 -6.61 14.32
N PHE A 13 12.93 -6.64 14.37
CA PHE A 13 12.05 -5.54 14.01
C PHE A 13 11.35 -5.02 15.26
N VAL A 14 11.57 -3.76 15.58
CA VAL A 14 11.04 -3.12 16.79
C VAL A 14 10.01 -2.07 16.39
N TYR A 15 8.88 -2.06 17.08
CA TYR A 15 7.91 -0.99 17.00
C TYR A 15 7.40 -0.65 18.40
N ILE A 16 7.91 0.44 18.97
CA ILE A 16 7.62 0.87 20.35
C ILE A 16 7.97 -0.27 21.32
N ASP A 17 6.98 -1.05 21.76
CA ASP A 17 7.05 -2.16 22.70
C ASP A 17 6.89 -3.55 22.06
N ASP A 18 6.48 -3.61 20.80
CA ASP A 18 6.38 -4.87 20.04
C ASP A 18 7.70 -5.19 19.35
N ILE A 19 8.17 -6.44 19.52
CA ILE A 19 9.41 -6.94 18.93
C ILE A 19 9.11 -8.20 18.13
N LEU A 20 9.52 -8.21 16.86
CA LEU A 20 9.44 -9.36 15.96
C LEU A 20 10.84 -9.83 15.61
N ILE A 21 11.09 -11.13 15.74
CA ILE A 21 12.34 -11.77 15.32
C ILE A 21 12.03 -12.73 14.18
N ALA A 22 12.64 -12.51 13.02
CA ALA A 22 12.43 -13.35 11.84
C ALA A 22 13.73 -14.00 11.38
N SER A 23 13.65 -15.25 10.93
CA SER A 23 14.82 -16.04 10.51
C SER A 23 14.45 -16.96 9.35
N LYS A 24 15.42 -17.26 8.48
CA LYS A 24 15.20 -18.14 7.30
C LYS A 24 14.97 -19.61 7.66
N ASN A 25 15.49 -20.06 8.79
CA ASN A 25 15.38 -21.44 9.25
C ASN A 25 15.58 -21.52 10.77
N MET A 26 15.24 -22.67 11.37
CA MET A 26 15.30 -22.88 12.81
C MET A 26 16.72 -22.73 13.40
N LYS A 27 17.75 -23.16 12.67
CA LYS A 27 19.14 -23.08 13.13
C LYS A 27 19.58 -21.63 13.30
N ASP A 28 19.23 -20.77 12.34
CA ASP A 28 19.49 -19.33 12.44
C ASP A 28 18.57 -18.67 13.47
N HIS A 29 17.33 -19.15 13.61
CA HIS A 29 16.40 -18.64 14.62
C HIS A 29 16.90 -18.82 16.05
N ILE A 30 17.47 -19.98 16.37
CA ILE A 30 18.08 -20.22 17.69
C ILE A 30 19.19 -19.20 17.96
N LYS A 31 20.09 -18.97 17.00
CA LYS A 31 21.17 -17.97 17.15
C LYS A 31 20.63 -16.55 17.31
N HIS A 32 19.60 -16.20 16.54
CA HIS A 32 18.98 -14.87 16.61
C HIS A 32 18.32 -14.65 17.99
N LEU A 33 17.69 -15.68 18.55
CA LEU A 33 17.13 -15.63 19.91
C LEU A 33 18.20 -15.53 20.99
N GLU A 34 19.34 -16.21 20.84
CA GLU A 34 20.49 -16.08 21.74
C GLU A 34 21.01 -14.63 21.75
N ILE A 35 21.24 -14.05 20.56
CA ILE A 35 21.68 -12.66 20.42
C ILE A 35 20.67 -11.69 21.05
N PHE A 36 19.38 -11.89 20.77
CA PHE A 36 18.31 -11.06 21.35
C PHE A 36 18.27 -11.18 22.88
N SER A 37 18.34 -12.40 23.41
CA SER A 37 18.36 -12.66 24.84
C SER A 37 19.55 -11.98 25.52
N ASP A 38 20.75 -12.09 24.97
CA ASP A 38 21.95 -11.46 25.51
C ASP A 38 21.83 -9.93 25.52
N ALA A 39 21.28 -9.36 24.45
CA ALA A 39 20.98 -7.93 24.39
C ALA A 39 19.94 -7.51 25.44
N CYS A 40 18.87 -8.27 25.64
CA CYS A 40 17.89 -7.99 26.69
C CYS A 40 18.52 -8.03 28.09
N HIS A 41 19.33 -9.05 28.39
CA HIS A 41 19.99 -9.17 29.69
C HIS A 41 20.97 -8.03 29.96
N ARG A 42 21.78 -7.66 28.96
CA ARG A 42 22.75 -6.56 29.08
C ARG A 42 22.07 -5.23 29.42
N GLU A 43 20.89 -5.02 28.87
CA GLU A 43 20.19 -3.72 28.88
C GLU A 43 19.06 -3.67 29.91
N GLY A 44 18.87 -4.75 30.68
CA GLY A 44 17.86 -4.86 31.72
C GLY A 44 16.42 -4.90 31.20
N LEU A 45 16.21 -5.37 29.97
CA LEU A 45 14.86 -5.56 29.41
C LEU A 45 14.20 -6.81 30.01
N VAL A 46 13.00 -6.62 30.55
CA VAL A 46 12.18 -7.71 31.10
C VAL A 46 11.05 -8.04 30.12
N LEU A 47 11.00 -9.28 29.68
CA LEU A 47 9.98 -9.78 28.76
C LEU A 47 8.81 -10.38 29.53
N SER A 48 7.59 -10.08 29.10
CA SER A 48 6.39 -10.68 29.67
C SER A 48 6.15 -12.07 29.07
N GLU A 49 6.45 -13.13 29.80
CA GLU A 49 6.26 -14.53 29.37
C GLU A 49 4.88 -14.80 28.72
N LYS A 50 3.81 -14.23 29.30
CA LYS A 50 2.43 -14.37 28.79
C LYS A 50 2.18 -13.74 27.41
N LYS A 51 3.07 -12.88 26.93
CA LYS A 51 2.95 -12.14 25.67
C LYS A 51 3.99 -12.58 24.63
N VAL A 52 4.81 -13.59 24.96
CA VAL A 52 5.88 -14.06 24.09
C VAL A 52 5.38 -15.28 23.32
N THR A 53 5.60 -15.25 22.00
CA THR A 53 5.37 -16.37 21.09
C THR A 53 6.68 -16.68 20.39
N ILE A 54 7.16 -17.92 20.44
CA ILE A 54 8.50 -18.32 19.95
C ILE A 54 8.37 -19.44 18.93
N ALA A 55 9.20 -19.40 17.88
CA ALA A 55 9.41 -20.51 16.94
C ALA A 55 8.12 -21.01 16.26
N VAL A 56 7.30 -20.07 15.77
CA VAL A 56 6.06 -20.36 15.02
C VAL A 56 6.21 -19.96 13.55
N ASN A 57 5.50 -20.64 12.66
CA ASN A 57 5.49 -20.32 11.22
C ASN A 57 4.51 -19.18 10.86
N LYS A 58 3.64 -18.81 11.80
CA LYS A 58 2.61 -17.79 11.64
C LYS A 58 2.54 -16.94 12.90
N ILE A 59 2.65 -15.62 12.75
CA ILE A 59 2.75 -14.68 13.87
C ILE A 59 1.93 -13.42 13.63
N GLU A 60 1.36 -12.89 14.70
CA GLU A 60 0.67 -11.62 14.73
C GLU A 60 1.63 -10.49 15.09
N PHE A 61 1.69 -9.44 14.28
CA PHE A 61 2.53 -8.27 14.53
C PHE A 61 1.85 -7.01 13.99
N LEU A 62 1.66 -6.00 14.85
CA LEU A 62 1.09 -4.70 14.48
C LEU A 62 -0.22 -4.79 13.68
N GLY A 63 -1.15 -5.65 14.08
CA GLY A 63 -2.45 -5.82 13.39
C GLY A 63 -2.38 -6.53 12.05
N ILE A 64 -1.22 -7.07 11.69
CA ILE A 64 -0.96 -7.90 10.51
C ILE A 64 -0.66 -9.32 10.97
N LEU A 65 -1.12 -10.29 10.20
CA LEU A 65 -0.82 -11.70 10.36
C LEU A 65 0.22 -12.08 9.30
N ILE A 66 1.35 -12.62 9.72
CA ILE A 66 2.53 -12.83 8.89
C ILE A 66 2.86 -14.33 8.91
N ASP A 67 3.07 -14.90 7.74
CA ASP A 67 3.59 -16.26 7.58
C ASP A 67 4.49 -16.37 6.34
N GLU A 68 4.96 -17.59 6.06
CA GLU A 68 5.84 -17.91 4.93
C GLU A 68 5.26 -17.54 3.56
N THR A 69 3.93 -17.46 3.42
CA THR A 69 3.28 -17.18 2.13
C THR A 69 2.92 -15.70 1.97
N GLY A 70 2.95 -14.90 3.05
CA GLY A 70 2.76 -13.47 2.96
C GLY A 70 2.17 -12.81 4.21
N ILE A 71 1.39 -11.76 3.97
CA ILE A 71 0.70 -11.00 5.01
C ILE A 71 -0.81 -10.96 4.77
N GLU A 72 -1.55 -11.00 5.86
CA GLU A 72 -3.00 -10.86 5.93
C GLU A 72 -3.36 -9.82 6.99
N LEU A 73 -4.54 -9.21 6.85
CA LEU A 73 -5.07 -8.36 7.91
C LEU A 73 -5.60 -9.25 9.04
N GLN A 74 -5.35 -8.92 10.30
CA GLN A 74 -5.90 -9.70 11.41
C GLN A 74 -7.42 -9.62 11.47
N ASP A 75 -8.06 -10.74 11.82
CA ASP A 75 -9.52 -10.89 11.85
C ASP A 75 -10.19 -9.83 12.72
N HIS A 76 -9.60 -9.49 13.87
CA HIS A 76 -10.17 -8.49 14.78
C HIS A 76 -10.26 -7.08 14.15
N ILE A 77 -9.38 -6.74 13.19
CA ILE A 77 -9.46 -5.47 12.45
C ILE A 77 -10.60 -5.53 11.43
N VAL A 78 -10.77 -6.67 10.74
CA VAL A 78 -11.87 -6.91 9.81
C VAL A 78 -13.21 -6.84 10.54
N GLU A 79 -13.32 -7.52 11.69
CA GLU A 79 -14.47 -7.46 12.58
C GLU A 79 -14.76 -6.03 13.03
N LYS A 80 -13.73 -5.27 13.42
CA LYS A 80 -13.89 -3.86 13.79
C LYS A 80 -14.49 -3.04 12.65
N ILE A 81 -14.06 -3.25 11.40
CA ILE A 81 -14.66 -2.60 10.22
C ILE A 81 -16.11 -3.02 10.03
N HIS A 82 -16.40 -4.32 10.17
CA HIS A 82 -17.73 -4.88 9.98
C HIS A 82 -18.73 -4.36 11.03
N ASN A 83 -18.29 -4.24 12.28
CA ASN A 83 -19.07 -3.82 13.45
C ASN A 83 -19.39 -2.32 13.49
N PHE A 84 -18.80 -1.50 12.62
CA PHE A 84 -19.27 -0.12 12.45
C PHE A 84 -20.75 -0.09 12.01
N SER A 85 -21.49 0.98 12.27
CA SER A 85 -22.82 1.12 11.67
C SER A 85 -22.70 1.41 10.18
N ASP A 86 -23.55 0.80 9.34
CA ASP A 86 -23.64 1.13 7.91
C ASP A 86 -24.02 2.60 7.69
N VAL A 87 -24.94 3.09 8.54
CA VAL A 87 -25.38 4.47 8.53
C VAL A 87 -24.37 5.29 9.32
N LEU A 88 -23.67 6.18 8.63
CA LEU A 88 -22.82 7.17 9.25
C LEU A 88 -23.68 8.15 10.06
N LYS A 89 -23.13 8.81 11.08
CA LYS A 89 -23.92 9.69 11.97
C LYS A 89 -23.50 11.14 11.84
N ASP A 90 -22.19 11.33 11.83
CA ASP A 90 -21.55 12.63 11.72
C ASP A 90 -20.14 12.45 11.13
N LYS A 91 -19.44 13.57 10.98
CA LYS A 91 -18.06 13.62 10.49
C LYS A 91 -17.10 12.83 11.38
N LYS A 92 -17.28 12.82 12.71
CA LYS A 92 -16.40 12.11 13.65
C LYS A 92 -16.54 10.60 13.45
N HIS A 93 -17.77 10.11 13.30
CA HIS A 93 -18.07 8.71 13.02
C HIS A 93 -17.48 8.27 11.67
N LEU A 94 -17.59 9.12 10.64
CA LEU A 94 -16.93 8.87 9.35
C LEU A 94 -15.40 8.84 9.47
N GLN A 95 -14.79 9.78 10.21
CA GLN A 95 -13.35 9.80 10.44
C GLN A 95 -12.87 8.55 11.18
N SER A 96 -13.62 8.09 12.19
CA SER A 96 -13.33 6.84 12.91
C SER A 96 -13.40 5.63 11.98
N PHE A 97 -14.46 5.52 11.17
CA PHE A 97 -14.60 4.44 10.19
C PHE A 97 -13.46 4.44 9.17
N LEU A 98 -13.19 5.59 8.54
CA LEU A 98 -12.09 5.73 7.57
C LEU A 98 -10.72 5.51 8.20
N GLY A 99 -10.54 5.82 9.49
CA GLY A 99 -9.31 5.55 10.23
C GLY A 99 -8.95 4.07 10.21
N VAL A 100 -9.93 3.20 10.53
CA VAL A 100 -9.73 1.75 10.51
C VAL A 100 -9.57 1.22 9.08
N VAL A 101 -10.39 1.69 8.13
CA VAL A 101 -10.26 1.27 6.72
C VAL A 101 -8.91 1.67 6.12
N ASN A 102 -8.37 2.83 6.49
CA ASN A 102 -7.08 3.29 5.98
C ASN A 102 -5.93 2.39 6.44
N PHE A 103 -6.04 1.77 7.63
CA PHE A 103 -5.10 0.77 8.10
C PHE A 103 -5.09 -0.47 7.19
N ALA A 104 -6.27 -0.93 6.76
CA ALA A 104 -6.42 -2.00 5.77
C ALA A 104 -6.06 -1.57 4.32
N GLY A 105 -5.72 -0.30 4.08
CA GLY A 105 -5.66 0.29 2.75
C GLY A 105 -4.64 -0.35 1.79
N ILE A 106 -3.58 -0.98 2.30
CA ILE A 106 -2.60 -1.68 1.45
C ILE A 106 -3.13 -2.99 0.84
N PHE A 107 -4.20 -3.55 1.42
CA PHE A 107 -4.89 -4.76 0.98
C PHE A 107 -6.07 -4.45 0.04
N ILE A 108 -6.57 -3.21 0.06
CA ILE A 108 -7.75 -2.82 -0.70
C ILE A 108 -7.34 -2.35 -2.09
N LYS A 109 -7.67 -3.18 -3.09
CA LYS A 109 -7.35 -2.98 -4.51
C LYS A 109 -7.64 -1.56 -5.02
N ASP A 110 -8.81 -0.99 -4.72
CA ASP A 110 -9.19 0.36 -5.15
C ASP A 110 -9.96 1.11 -4.06
N LEU A 111 -9.23 1.51 -3.01
CA LEU A 111 -9.81 2.30 -1.93
C LEU A 111 -10.22 3.71 -2.39
N ALA A 112 -9.59 4.23 -3.45
CA ALA A 112 -9.85 5.57 -3.96
C ALA A 112 -11.28 5.72 -4.51
N LYS A 113 -11.81 4.67 -5.17
CA LYS A 113 -13.22 4.58 -5.60
C LYS A 113 -14.20 4.93 -4.49
N TYR A 114 -14.04 4.33 -3.31
CA TYR A 114 -14.90 4.58 -2.16
C TYR A 114 -14.67 5.95 -1.53
N ARG A 115 -13.40 6.37 -1.42
CA ARG A 115 -13.03 7.69 -0.87
C ARG A 115 -13.68 8.85 -1.62
N LYS A 116 -14.00 8.70 -2.91
CA LYS A 116 -14.68 9.74 -3.72
C LYS A 116 -15.99 10.18 -3.08
N TYR A 117 -16.74 9.24 -2.51
CA TYR A 117 -18.04 9.50 -1.89
C TYR A 117 -17.92 10.09 -0.49
N PHE A 118 -16.83 9.80 0.23
CA PHE A 118 -16.64 10.23 1.61
C PHE A 118 -15.85 11.54 1.75
N ARG A 119 -14.96 11.86 0.81
CA ARG A 119 -14.12 13.06 0.87
C ARG A 119 -14.92 14.37 0.96
N PRO A 120 -16.04 14.56 0.23
CA PRO A 120 -16.87 15.76 0.38
C PRO A 120 -17.43 15.90 1.79
N LEU A 121 -17.84 14.79 2.42
CA LEU A 121 -18.42 14.77 3.76
C LEU A 121 -17.43 15.18 4.86
N LEU A 122 -16.12 15.00 4.61
CA LEU A 122 -15.08 15.47 5.53
C LEU A 122 -14.92 16.99 5.52
N LYS A 123 -15.34 17.65 4.45
CA LYS A 123 -15.35 19.13 4.33
C LYS A 123 -16.69 19.73 4.73
N GLU A 124 -17.76 18.93 4.64
CA GLU A 124 -19.10 19.35 5.03
C GLU A 124 -19.22 19.47 6.55
N THR A 125 -19.82 20.59 6.99
CA THR A 125 -20.03 20.90 8.41
C THR A 125 -21.45 20.58 8.85
N GLU A 126 -22.41 20.56 7.92
CA GLU A 126 -23.81 20.24 8.19
C GLU A 126 -24.15 18.81 7.73
N SER A 127 -24.36 17.90 8.68
CA SER A 127 -24.72 16.50 8.40
C SER A 127 -26.06 16.34 7.67
N SER A 128 -26.95 17.34 7.74
CA SER A 128 -28.23 17.37 7.01
C SER A 128 -28.07 17.36 5.49
N LYS A 129 -26.91 17.77 4.97
CA LYS A 129 -26.59 17.77 3.52
C LYS A 129 -26.11 16.41 3.01
N TRP A 130 -25.94 15.42 3.89
CA TRP A 130 -25.42 14.12 3.52
C TRP A 130 -26.48 13.29 2.79
N LYS A 131 -26.10 12.68 1.66
CA LYS A 131 -26.96 11.76 0.91
C LYS A 131 -26.86 10.37 1.51
N TRP A 132 -27.55 10.17 2.64
CA TRP A 132 -27.40 9.00 3.50
C TRP A 132 -27.52 7.66 2.77
N GLU A 133 -28.44 7.53 1.82
CA GLU A 133 -28.64 6.29 1.05
C GLU A 133 -27.38 5.89 0.27
N ILE A 134 -26.82 6.81 -0.52
CA ILE A 134 -25.61 6.56 -1.31
C ILE A 134 -24.44 6.23 -0.39
N HIS A 135 -24.25 7.01 0.69
CA HIS A 135 -23.12 6.81 1.60
C HIS A 135 -23.22 5.50 2.38
N THR A 136 -24.43 5.13 2.82
CA THR A 136 -24.70 3.84 3.50
C THR A 136 -24.38 2.68 2.56
N GLN A 137 -24.81 2.77 1.30
CA GLN A 137 -24.50 1.75 0.30
C GLN A 137 -22.98 1.61 0.08
N ARG A 138 -22.25 2.73 -0.02
CA ARG A 138 -20.78 2.69 -0.17
C ARG A 138 -20.06 2.16 1.08
N VAL A 139 -20.60 2.39 2.27
CA VAL A 139 -20.08 1.77 3.51
C VAL A 139 -20.26 0.27 3.46
N ARG A 140 -21.45 -0.24 3.09
CA ARG A 140 -21.71 -1.68 2.95
C ARG A 140 -20.79 -2.35 1.94
N GLU A 141 -20.66 -1.75 0.76
CA GLU A 141 -19.77 -2.26 -0.29
C GLU A 141 -18.31 -2.31 0.20
N LEU A 142 -17.85 -1.25 0.87
CA LEU A 142 -16.49 -1.19 1.38
C LEU A 142 -16.24 -2.21 2.50
N LYS A 143 -17.21 -2.42 3.39
CA LYS A 143 -17.15 -3.50 4.38
C LYS A 143 -17.06 -4.87 3.73
N GLN A 144 -17.89 -5.13 2.71
CA GLN A 144 -17.86 -6.40 1.96
C GLN A 144 -16.50 -6.65 1.29
N VAL A 145 -15.87 -5.60 0.75
CA VAL A 145 -14.50 -5.67 0.23
C VAL A 145 -13.51 -5.99 1.35
N CYS A 146 -13.65 -5.37 2.53
CA CYS A 146 -12.78 -5.63 3.68
C CYS A 146 -12.94 -7.04 4.26
N SER A 147 -14.08 -7.69 4.06
CA SER A 147 -14.29 -9.09 4.47
C SER A 147 -13.60 -10.10 3.56
N ASN A 148 -13.21 -9.70 2.34
CA ASN A 148 -12.60 -10.58 1.32
C ASN A 148 -11.28 -10.00 0.82
N LEU A 149 -10.44 -9.53 1.75
CA LEU A 149 -9.14 -8.99 1.41
C LEU A 149 -8.20 -10.11 0.96
N PRO A 150 -7.43 -9.90 -0.12
CA PRO A 150 -6.46 -10.89 -0.54
C PRO A 150 -5.31 -10.94 0.46
N LYS A 151 -4.75 -12.14 0.62
CA LYS A 151 -3.38 -12.28 1.14
C LYS A 151 -2.42 -11.57 0.19
N LEU A 152 -1.48 -10.82 0.76
CA LEU A 152 -0.45 -10.13 -0.02
C LEU A 152 0.89 -10.82 0.16
N ALA A 153 1.61 -11.01 -0.93
CA ALA A 153 2.94 -11.57 -0.89
C ALA A 153 3.95 -10.62 -0.20
N ILE A 154 5.00 -11.22 0.38
CA ILE A 154 6.21 -10.50 0.81
C ILE A 154 7.28 -10.75 -0.25
N PRO A 155 7.70 -9.71 -0.99
CA PRO A 155 8.86 -9.80 -1.89
C PRO A 155 10.12 -10.32 -1.20
N GLN A 156 10.80 -11.27 -1.83
CA GLN A 156 12.16 -11.70 -1.50
C GLN A 156 13.19 -11.02 -2.42
N ASP A 157 14.47 -11.14 -2.08
CA ASP A 157 15.57 -10.50 -2.81
C ASP A 157 15.72 -11.03 -4.24
N GLU A 158 15.27 -12.26 -4.50
CA GLU A 158 15.35 -12.92 -5.82
C GLU A 158 14.09 -12.68 -6.67
N ASP A 159 12.99 -12.21 -6.08
CA ASP A 159 11.70 -12.08 -6.78
C ASP A 159 11.67 -10.97 -7.84
N GLU A 160 11.30 -11.26 -9.08
CA GLU A 160 11.10 -10.20 -10.07
C GLU A 160 9.89 -9.34 -9.72
N LEU A 161 10.09 -8.03 -9.59
CA LEU A 161 9.03 -7.09 -9.24
C LEU A 161 8.42 -6.43 -10.48
N VAL A 162 7.11 -6.24 -10.43
CA VAL A 162 6.34 -5.56 -11.47
C VAL A 162 5.44 -4.52 -10.82
N VAL A 163 5.55 -3.28 -11.30
CA VAL A 163 4.68 -2.18 -10.89
C VAL A 163 3.72 -1.90 -12.03
N TYR A 164 2.43 -1.94 -11.73
CA TYR A 164 1.40 -1.42 -12.63
C TYR A 164 0.85 -0.12 -12.07
N THR A 165 0.59 0.82 -12.96
CA THR A 165 -0.03 2.09 -12.61
C THR A 165 -1.11 2.44 -13.61
N ASP A 166 -2.12 3.14 -13.13
CA ASP A 166 -3.18 3.67 -13.97
C ASP A 166 -3.78 4.93 -13.33
N ALA A 167 -4.35 5.79 -14.16
CA ALA A 167 -5.06 6.98 -13.74
C ALA A 167 -6.22 7.28 -14.67
N ASN A 168 -7.30 7.79 -14.10
CA ASN A 168 -8.41 8.34 -14.85
C ASN A 168 -8.59 9.82 -14.53
N ASP A 169 -9.73 10.40 -14.90
CA ASP A 169 -9.98 11.83 -14.70
C ASP A 169 -9.89 12.31 -13.26
N TYR A 170 -10.16 11.46 -12.27
CA TYR A 170 -10.34 11.87 -10.89
C TYR A 170 -9.57 11.03 -9.85
N ARG A 171 -9.05 9.86 -10.22
CA ARG A 171 -8.25 9.00 -9.34
C ARG A 171 -7.04 8.40 -10.04
N TRP A 172 -6.07 7.99 -9.24
CA TRP A 172 -4.91 7.21 -9.66
C TRP A 172 -4.78 5.99 -8.75
N ALA A 173 -4.15 4.95 -9.28
CA ALA A 173 -3.88 3.73 -8.55
C ALA A 173 -2.58 3.08 -9.02
N ALA A 174 -2.02 2.25 -8.16
CA ALA A 174 -0.89 1.41 -8.48
C ALA A 174 -0.96 0.10 -7.69
N VAL A 175 -0.42 -0.95 -8.28
CA VAL A 175 -0.20 -2.24 -7.61
C VAL A 175 1.25 -2.68 -7.81
N LEU A 176 1.87 -3.08 -6.70
CA LEU A 176 3.14 -3.79 -6.69
C LEU A 176 2.83 -5.28 -6.74
N MET A 177 3.38 -5.97 -7.72
CA MET A 177 3.27 -7.41 -7.92
C MET A 177 4.66 -8.03 -7.86
N LYS A 178 4.73 -9.31 -7.47
CA LYS A 178 5.90 -10.15 -7.74
C LYS A 178 5.54 -11.21 -8.79
N LYS A 179 6.47 -11.53 -9.67
CA LYS A 179 6.30 -12.68 -10.57
C LYS A 179 6.48 -13.98 -9.80
N THR A 180 5.71 -14.98 -10.18
CA THR A 180 5.84 -16.36 -9.70
C THR A 180 5.87 -17.32 -10.89
N THR A 181 6.15 -18.60 -10.64
CA THR A 181 6.12 -19.63 -11.68
C THR A 181 4.75 -19.78 -12.34
N THR A 182 3.67 -19.42 -11.63
CA THR A 182 2.28 -19.55 -12.06
C THR A 182 1.64 -18.24 -12.51
N GLY A 183 2.35 -17.10 -12.43
CA GLY A 183 1.81 -15.80 -12.84
C GLY A 183 2.39 -14.63 -12.04
N GLU A 184 1.52 -13.81 -11.46
CA GLU A 184 1.90 -12.66 -10.64
C GLU A 184 1.04 -12.63 -9.37
N GLU A 185 1.66 -12.32 -8.23
CA GLU A 185 0.99 -12.20 -6.93
C GLU A 185 1.04 -10.76 -6.41
N PRO A 186 -0.06 -10.25 -5.83
CA PRO A 186 -0.10 -8.89 -5.32
C PRO A 186 0.71 -8.75 -4.04
N CYS A 187 1.62 -7.78 -4.02
CA CYS A 187 2.40 -7.42 -2.85
C CYS A 187 1.75 -6.24 -2.13
N ARG A 188 1.38 -5.15 -2.81
CA ARG A 188 0.79 -3.97 -2.17
C ARG A 188 -0.12 -3.21 -3.14
N TYR A 189 -1.24 -2.70 -2.64
CA TYR A 189 -2.08 -1.74 -3.36
C TYR A 189 -1.88 -0.32 -2.84
N THR A 190 -2.04 0.67 -3.72
CA THR A 190 -2.10 2.08 -3.34
C THR A 190 -2.92 2.86 -4.35
N GLY A 191 -3.49 3.96 -3.91
CA GLY A 191 -4.26 4.84 -4.79
C GLY A 191 -4.80 6.05 -4.06
N GLY A 192 -5.27 7.01 -4.84
CA GLY A 192 -5.79 8.25 -4.30
C GLY A 192 -6.62 9.03 -5.30
N LEU A 193 -7.27 10.06 -4.78
CA LEU A 193 -8.03 11.00 -5.58
C LEU A 193 -7.15 12.20 -5.93
N PHE A 194 -7.30 12.69 -7.15
CA PHE A 194 -6.83 14.02 -7.51
C PHE A 194 -7.58 15.08 -6.70
N SER A 195 -6.96 16.22 -6.43
CA SER A 195 -7.71 17.41 -6.03
C SER A 195 -8.59 17.88 -7.19
N GLU A 196 -9.62 18.67 -6.91
CA GLU A 196 -10.50 19.22 -7.95
C GLU A 196 -9.71 19.98 -9.03
N GLN A 197 -8.77 20.82 -8.59
CA GLN A 197 -7.86 21.53 -9.49
C GLN A 197 -7.00 20.57 -10.31
N GLN A 198 -6.43 19.52 -9.71
CA GLN A 198 -5.63 18.52 -10.44
C GLN A 198 -6.47 17.78 -11.48
N ALA A 199 -7.69 17.37 -11.11
CA ALA A 199 -8.61 16.66 -11.99
C ALA A 199 -9.01 17.50 -13.22
N GLN A 200 -9.19 18.81 -13.05
CA GLN A 200 -9.60 19.71 -14.13
C GLN A 200 -8.44 20.20 -15.00
N VAL A 201 -7.28 20.49 -14.39
CA VAL A 201 -6.18 21.18 -15.08
C VAL A 201 -5.19 20.20 -15.71
N TRP A 202 -4.93 19.05 -15.07
CA TRP A 202 -3.90 18.14 -15.57
C TRP A 202 -4.41 17.33 -16.76
N HIS A 203 -3.58 17.26 -17.79
CA HIS A 203 -3.82 16.35 -18.91
C HIS A 203 -3.70 14.89 -18.45
N ILE A 204 -4.39 13.96 -19.11
CA ILE A 204 -4.39 12.53 -18.74
C ILE A 204 -2.97 11.94 -18.66
N ASN A 205 -2.10 12.26 -19.63
CA ASN A 205 -0.69 11.85 -19.62
C ASN A 205 0.06 12.28 -18.34
N GLU A 206 -0.26 13.46 -17.78
CA GLU A 206 0.36 13.92 -16.53
C GLU A 206 -0.20 13.17 -15.32
N LYS A 207 -1.49 12.83 -15.33
CA LYS A 207 -2.16 12.06 -14.27
C LYS A 207 -1.60 10.64 -14.16
N GLU A 208 -1.36 9.98 -15.30
CA GLU A 208 -0.74 8.66 -15.33
C GLU A 208 0.73 8.72 -14.89
N PHE A 209 1.49 9.73 -15.35
CA PHE A 209 2.87 9.89 -14.89
C PHE A 209 2.94 10.20 -13.38
N PHE A 210 1.98 10.95 -12.86
CA PHE A 210 1.82 11.15 -11.42
C PHE A 210 1.57 9.84 -10.67
N ALA A 211 0.79 8.91 -11.24
CA ALA A 211 0.56 7.59 -10.64
C ALA A 211 1.89 6.81 -10.50
N VAL A 212 2.74 6.82 -11.53
CA VAL A 212 4.11 6.26 -11.48
C VAL A 212 4.93 6.88 -10.37
N TRP A 213 5.04 8.20 -10.37
CA TRP A 213 5.81 8.92 -9.36
C TRP A 213 5.31 8.63 -7.93
N LYS A 214 4.00 8.58 -7.73
CA LYS A 214 3.38 8.23 -6.44
C LYS A 214 3.67 6.80 -6.02
N ALA A 215 3.64 5.84 -6.93
CA ALA A 215 3.97 4.44 -6.65
C ALA A 215 5.41 4.31 -6.18
N PHE A 216 6.36 4.92 -6.88
CA PHE A 216 7.78 4.86 -6.55
C PHE A 216 8.04 5.47 -5.17
N LYS A 217 7.49 6.66 -4.92
CA LYS A 217 7.58 7.32 -3.61
C LYS A 217 6.93 6.52 -2.47
N LYS A 218 5.94 5.68 -2.76
CA LYS A 218 5.23 4.88 -1.76
C LYS A 218 6.00 3.61 -1.37
N TRP A 219 6.80 3.06 -2.27
CA TRP A 219 7.45 1.76 -2.11
C TRP A 219 9.00 1.81 -2.23
N PRO A 220 9.70 2.80 -1.63
CA PRO A 220 11.15 2.85 -1.72
C PRO A 220 11.81 1.61 -1.12
N LEU A 221 11.23 1.04 -0.05
CA LEU A 221 11.71 -0.19 0.58
C LEU A 221 11.83 -1.37 -0.39
N PHE A 222 10.93 -1.46 -1.38
CA PHE A 222 10.91 -2.56 -2.34
C PHE A 222 11.64 -2.22 -3.65
N LEU A 223 11.62 -0.95 -4.05
CA LEU A 223 11.99 -0.54 -5.41
C LEU A 223 13.38 0.12 -5.51
N LEU A 224 13.93 0.66 -4.41
CA LEU A 224 15.16 1.47 -4.48
C LEU A 224 16.41 0.63 -4.75
N ALA A 225 16.49 -0.55 -4.14
CA ALA A 225 17.67 -1.43 -4.21
C ALA A 225 17.58 -2.51 -5.30
N LYS A 226 16.48 -2.54 -6.07
CA LYS A 226 16.16 -3.63 -6.99
C LYS A 226 15.72 -3.13 -8.35
N GLU A 227 16.13 -3.82 -9.40
CA GLU A 227 15.58 -3.60 -10.73
C GLU A 227 14.17 -4.19 -10.84
N PHE A 228 13.23 -3.43 -11.40
CA PHE A 228 11.85 -3.87 -11.56
C PHE A 228 11.27 -3.51 -12.93
N THR A 229 10.13 -4.10 -13.27
CA THR A 229 9.40 -3.76 -14.49
C THR A 229 8.29 -2.77 -14.18
N LEU A 230 8.30 -1.61 -14.82
CA LEU A 230 7.16 -0.70 -14.85
C LEU A 230 6.29 -1.00 -16.07
N LYS A 231 5.07 -1.49 -15.84
CA LYS A 231 4.05 -1.69 -16.88
C LYS A 231 3.09 -0.50 -16.91
N VAL A 232 2.99 0.13 -18.08
CA VAL A 232 2.12 1.28 -18.37
C VAL A 232 1.39 1.07 -19.68
N ASP A 233 0.22 1.66 -19.85
CA ASP A 233 -0.56 1.56 -21.09
C ASP A 233 -0.44 2.79 -22.00
N ASN A 234 0.20 3.87 -21.52
CA ASN A 234 0.44 5.08 -22.29
C ASN A 234 1.92 5.29 -22.65
N THR A 235 2.20 5.42 -23.94
CA THR A 235 3.53 5.70 -24.48
C THR A 235 4.08 7.06 -24.06
N ASN A 236 3.23 8.03 -23.73
CA ASN A 236 3.65 9.34 -23.24
C ASN A 236 4.32 9.26 -21.87
N VAL A 237 3.92 8.33 -21.01
CA VAL A 237 4.59 8.10 -19.71
C VAL A 237 6.03 7.64 -19.94
N LYS A 238 6.25 6.75 -20.90
CA LYS A 238 7.60 6.34 -21.32
C LYS A 238 8.42 7.54 -21.82
N ALA A 239 7.80 8.44 -22.58
CA ALA A 239 8.46 9.67 -23.04
C ALA A 239 8.82 10.61 -21.87
N PHE A 240 7.92 10.80 -20.90
CA PHE A 240 8.20 11.60 -19.70
C PHE A 240 9.34 11.05 -18.85
N LEU A 241 9.48 9.73 -18.80
CA LEU A 241 10.54 9.07 -18.03
C LEU A 241 11.90 9.14 -18.76
N LYS A 242 11.93 8.88 -20.08
CA LYS A 242 13.19 8.74 -20.83
C LYS A 242 13.71 10.02 -21.48
N ASN A 243 12.81 10.89 -21.96
CA ASN A 243 13.24 12.02 -22.78
C ASN A 243 13.67 13.18 -21.89
N LYS A 244 14.67 13.93 -22.35
CA LYS A 244 15.02 15.21 -21.71
C LYS A 244 13.85 16.17 -21.90
N LEU A 245 13.18 16.51 -20.80
CA LEU A 245 12.10 17.48 -20.83
C LEU A 245 12.67 18.89 -20.97
N GLU A 246 12.01 19.71 -21.78
CA GLU A 246 12.36 21.13 -21.90
C GLU A 246 12.20 21.82 -20.53
N SER A 247 13.21 22.58 -20.13
CA SER A 247 13.22 23.30 -18.86
C SER A 247 12.33 24.56 -18.95
N LYS A 248 11.02 24.34 -18.91
CA LYS A 248 9.98 25.38 -18.86
C LYS A 248 9.33 25.38 -17.48
N ILE A 249 9.06 26.57 -16.93
CA ILE A 249 8.46 26.75 -15.59
C ILE A 249 7.14 25.96 -15.46
N GLU A 250 6.32 25.96 -16.51
CA GLU A 250 5.05 25.24 -16.59
C GLU A 250 5.20 23.71 -16.40
N LYS A 251 6.37 23.16 -16.77
CA LYS A 251 6.70 21.74 -16.65
C LYS A 251 7.55 21.41 -15.42
N ALA A 252 7.87 22.39 -14.56
CA ALA A 252 8.75 22.20 -13.41
C ALA A 252 8.31 21.05 -12.48
N ARG A 253 7.00 20.83 -12.35
CA ARG A 253 6.43 19.72 -11.60
C ARG A 253 6.78 18.35 -12.20
N ILE A 254 6.59 18.20 -13.52
CA ILE A 254 6.89 16.96 -14.26
C ILE A 254 8.39 16.68 -14.23
N ILE A 255 9.22 17.71 -14.38
CA ILE A 255 10.69 17.60 -14.28
C ILE A 255 11.11 17.09 -12.90
N ARG A 256 10.50 17.59 -11.82
CA ARG A 256 10.78 17.10 -10.46
C ARG A 256 10.42 15.63 -10.30
N TRP A 257 9.25 15.22 -10.79
CA TRP A 257 8.84 13.82 -10.76
C TRP A 257 9.79 12.93 -11.55
N GLN A 258 10.24 13.38 -12.72
CA GLN A 258 11.23 12.66 -13.53
C GLN A 258 12.54 12.48 -12.77
N ALA A 259 13.06 13.54 -12.13
CA ALA A 259 14.28 13.46 -11.33
C ALA A 259 14.14 12.50 -10.16
N GLU A 260 13.01 12.49 -9.45
CA GLU A 260 12.75 11.52 -8.37
C GLU A 260 12.65 10.08 -8.91
N CYS A 261 12.06 9.90 -10.10
CA CYS A 261 12.01 8.59 -10.74
C CYS A 261 13.39 8.11 -11.23
N GLN A 262 14.41 8.96 -11.34
CA GLN A 262 15.77 8.54 -11.76
C GLN A 262 16.56 7.85 -10.64
N TYR A 263 16.13 7.94 -9.37
CA TYR A 263 16.75 7.20 -8.27
C TYR A 263 16.52 5.69 -8.33
N TYR A 264 15.62 5.23 -9.20
CA TYR A 264 15.19 3.83 -9.28
C TYR A 264 15.71 3.19 -10.57
N CYS A 265 16.00 1.89 -10.52
CA CYS A 265 16.38 1.09 -11.69
C CYS A 265 15.16 0.32 -12.21
N TYR A 266 14.69 0.58 -13.43
CA TYR A 266 13.52 -0.11 -13.98
C TYR A 266 13.48 -0.16 -15.50
N ASN A 267 12.82 -1.20 -16.00
CA ASN A 267 12.47 -1.37 -17.40
C ASN A 267 11.02 -0.95 -17.64
N ILE A 268 10.79 -0.12 -18.66
CA ILE A 268 9.44 0.33 -19.03
C ILE A 268 8.89 -0.58 -20.12
N VAL A 269 7.81 -1.29 -19.82
CA VAL A 269 7.04 -2.11 -20.76
C VAL A 269 5.72 -1.40 -21.03
N VAL A 270 5.48 -1.06 -22.30
CA VAL A 270 4.18 -0.53 -22.72
C VAL A 270 3.30 -1.71 -23.07
N ILE A 271 2.18 -1.86 -22.36
CA ILE A 271 1.18 -2.89 -22.60
C ILE A 271 -0.04 -2.27 -23.28
N LYS A 272 -0.84 -3.07 -23.99
CA LYS A 272 -2.11 -2.54 -24.54
C LYS A 272 -3.06 -2.27 -23.37
N SER A 273 -3.92 -1.26 -23.48
CA SER A 273 -4.86 -0.94 -22.39
C SER A 273 -5.67 -2.16 -21.95
N HIS A 274 -6.21 -2.97 -22.85
CA HIS A 274 -6.94 -4.20 -22.46
C HIS A 274 -6.09 -5.29 -21.79
N GLU A 275 -4.77 -5.25 -21.90
CA GLU A 275 -3.84 -6.15 -21.20
C GLU A 275 -3.48 -5.60 -19.80
N ASN A 276 -3.74 -4.31 -19.54
CA ASN A 276 -3.58 -3.68 -18.24
C ASN A 276 -4.77 -3.96 -17.30
N VAL A 277 -5.38 -5.15 -17.39
CA VAL A 277 -6.57 -5.54 -16.61
C VAL A 277 -6.36 -5.30 -15.12
N LEU A 278 -5.13 -5.51 -14.61
CA LEU A 278 -4.82 -5.33 -13.20
C LEU A 278 -4.92 -3.88 -12.74
N ALA A 279 -4.39 -2.91 -13.50
CA ALA A 279 -4.46 -1.49 -13.15
C ALA A 279 -5.73 -0.80 -13.65
N ASP A 280 -6.24 -1.18 -14.83
CA ASP A 280 -7.55 -0.77 -15.33
C ASP A 280 -8.66 -1.11 -14.32
N PHE A 281 -8.61 -2.29 -13.69
CA PHE A 281 -9.57 -2.65 -12.65
C PHE A 281 -9.44 -1.76 -11.40
N LEU A 282 -8.30 -1.09 -11.20
CA LEU A 282 -8.10 -0.13 -10.10
C LEU A 282 -8.67 1.26 -10.42
N THR A 283 -9.03 1.56 -11.67
CA THR A 283 -9.50 2.91 -12.05
C THR A 283 -10.81 2.94 -12.83
N ARG A 284 -11.24 1.84 -13.45
CA ARG A 284 -12.53 1.76 -14.16
C ARG A 284 -13.69 1.58 -13.19
N ASP A 285 -14.81 2.23 -13.48
CA ASP A 285 -16.01 2.22 -12.62
C ASP A 285 -16.96 1.04 -12.88
N GLY A 286 -16.64 0.12 -13.81
CA GLY A 286 -17.44 -1.06 -14.13
C GLY A 286 -16.69 -2.36 -13.86
N GLY A 287 -17.35 -3.28 -13.16
CA GLY A 287 -16.99 -4.70 -13.23
C GLY A 287 -17.25 -5.24 -14.64
N ILE A 288 -16.52 -6.31 -14.96
CA ILE A 288 -16.65 -7.22 -16.11
C ILE A 288 -17.83 -6.93 -17.05
#